data_AF-A0A6A6LIH8-F1
#
_entry.id   AF-A0A6A6LIH8-F1
#
_cell.length_a   1.000
_cell.length_b   1.000
_cell.length_c   1.000
_cell.angle_alpha   90.00
_cell.angle_beta   90.00
_cell.angle_gamma   90.00
#
_symmetry.space_group_name_H-M   'P 1'
#
loop_
_entity.id
_entity.type
_entity.pdbx_description
1 polymer ?
#
loop_
_entity_poly.entity_id
_entity_poly.type
_entity_poly.pdbx_seq_one_letter_code
_entity_poly.pdbx_strand_id
1 'polypeptide(L)'
;MRCMAHIVNLVVMDGLKDVGESVLKVRNVVRYVRSSPARLKKFKEYVKYEKIDGKSSLCLDVSTRWNSTYLMLNTTQKYERAFERYELQEPMFRLELGENGVPHFHDWFECRKMAEMLSHFYELTLHISGSWFPKAIASSFEDVLGFG
;
A
#
# COMPACT_ATOMS: atom_id res chain seq x y z
N MET A 1 -24.56 14.49 -12.74
CA MET A 1 -24.00 13.44 -13.62
C MET A 1 -22.78 12.86 -12.92
N ARG A 2 -22.70 11.55 -12.67
CA ARG A 2 -21.52 10.92 -12.04
C ARG A 2 -20.54 10.52 -13.15
N CYS A 3 -19.30 11.02 -13.10
CA CYS A 3 -18.26 10.61 -14.05
C CYS A 3 -17.80 9.17 -13.76
N MET A 4 -17.19 8.51 -14.75
CA MET A 4 -16.66 7.15 -14.61
C MET A 4 -15.72 7.02 -13.40
N ALA A 5 -14.84 8.01 -13.20
CA ALA A 5 -13.93 8.05 -12.06
C ALA A 5 -14.65 8.04 -10.70
N HIS A 6 -15.79 8.73 -10.59
CA HIS A 6 -16.58 8.74 -9.37
C HIS A 6 -17.26 7.38 -9.12
N ILE A 7 -17.75 6.71 -10.17
CA ILE A 7 -18.34 5.37 -10.05
C ILE A 7 -17.27 4.35 -9.61
N VAL A 8 -16.10 4.36 -10.25
CA VAL A 8 -14.96 3.52 -9.87
C VAL A 8 -14.56 3.75 -8.41
N ASN A 9 -14.45 5.02 -7.99
CA ASN A 9 -14.11 5.35 -6.61
C ASN A 9 -15.14 4.79 -5.61
N LEU A 10 -16.44 4.86 -5.91
CA LEU A 10 -17.48 4.29 -5.05
C LEU A 10 -17.35 2.77 -4.92
N VAL A 11 -17.20 2.06 -6.04
CA VAL A 11 -17.09 0.59 -6.06
C VAL A 11 -15.84 0.13 -5.31
N VAL A 12 -14.70 0.77 -5.59
CA VAL A 12 -13.42 0.41 -4.97
C VAL A 12 -13.43 0.68 -3.47
N MET A 13 -13.90 1.85 -3.05
CA MET A 13 -13.95 2.21 -1.63
C MET A 13 -14.92 1.32 -0.86
N ASP A 14 -15.98 0.81 -1.50
CA ASP A 14 -16.88 -0.15 -0.88
C ASP A 14 -16.20 -1.50 -0.68
N GLY A 15 -15.56 -2.06 -1.70
CA GLY A 15 -14.81 -3.32 -1.59
C GLY A 15 -13.62 -3.25 -0.62
N LEU A 16 -12.99 -2.09 -0.45
CA LEU A 16 -11.94 -1.89 0.55
C LEU A 16 -12.42 -2.02 2.00
N LYS A 17 -13.72 -1.88 2.27
CA LYS A 17 -14.28 -2.08 3.62
C LYS A 17 -14.22 -3.54 4.04
N ASP A 18 -14.41 -4.47 3.10
CA ASP A 18 -14.45 -5.91 3.37
C ASP A 18 -13.10 -6.44 3.87
N VAL A 19 -12.00 -5.82 3.46
CA VAL A 19 -10.62 -6.17 3.86
C VAL A 19 -9.98 -5.11 4.77
N GLY A 20 -10.81 -4.24 5.36
CA GLY A 20 -10.36 -3.04 6.06
C GLY A 20 -9.40 -3.33 7.23
N GLU A 21 -9.63 -4.43 7.95
CA GLU A 21 -8.77 -4.86 9.06
C GLU A 21 -7.39 -5.30 8.58
N SER A 22 -7.34 -6.16 7.56
CA SER A 22 -6.10 -6.64 6.93
C SER A 22 -5.28 -5.47 6.35
N VAL A 23 -5.94 -4.54 5.67
CA VAL A 23 -5.31 -3.32 5.14
C VAL A 23 -4.81 -2.42 6.28
N LEU A 24 -5.54 -2.32 7.40
CA LEU A 24 -5.09 -1.56 8.57
C LEU A 24 -3.82 -2.17 9.19
N LYS A 25 -3.75 -3.49 9.36
CA LYS A 25 -2.55 -4.19 9.85
C LYS A 25 -1.35 -3.93 8.95
N VAL A 26 -1.52 -4.08 7.63
CA VAL A 26 -0.45 -3.82 6.63
C VAL A 26 0.00 -2.36 6.69
N ARG A 27 -0.95 -1.42 6.78
CA ARG A 27 -0.66 0.00 6.94
C ARG A 27 0.15 0.28 8.22
N ASN A 28 -0.17 -0.39 9.32
CA ASN A 28 0.49 -0.18 10.60
C ASN A 28 1.94 -0.66 10.59
N VAL A 29 2.24 -1.81 10.00
CA VAL A 29 3.64 -2.29 9.89
C VAL A 29 4.47 -1.39 8.98
N VAL A 30 3.89 -0.89 7.88
CA VAL A 30 4.55 0.08 7.00
C VAL A 30 4.83 1.39 7.76
N ARG A 31 3.84 1.90 8.49
CA ARG A 31 3.99 3.10 9.32
C ARG A 31 5.08 2.91 10.37
N TYR A 32 5.11 1.75 11.04
CA TYR A 32 6.10 1.44 12.06
C TYR A 32 7.52 1.48 11.51
N VAL A 33 7.78 0.77 10.42
CA VAL A 33 9.13 0.71 9.83
C VAL A 33 9.57 2.08 9.31
N ARG A 34 8.62 2.89 8.81
CA ARG A 34 8.88 4.23 8.29
C ARG A 34 8.92 5.32 9.36
N SER A 35 8.53 5.03 10.61
CA SER A 35 8.41 6.05 11.66
C SER A 35 9.76 6.63 12.09
N SER A 36 10.86 5.91 11.85
CA SER A 36 12.21 6.44 12.08
C SER A 36 13.22 5.92 11.05
N PRO A 37 14.27 6.71 10.72
CA PRO A 37 15.35 6.25 9.86
C PRO A 37 16.06 4.99 10.38
N ALA A 38 16.14 4.83 11.71
CA ALA A 38 16.76 3.67 12.35
C ALA A 38 15.96 2.38 12.10
N ARG A 39 14.63 2.42 12.29
CA ARG A 39 13.74 1.29 11.99
C ARG A 39 13.78 0.92 10.51
N LEU A 40 13.74 1.93 9.63
CA LEU A 40 13.82 1.71 8.20
C LEU A 40 15.16 1.10 7.77
N LYS A 41 16.28 1.57 8.35
CA LYS A 41 17.60 1.01 8.10
C LYS A 41 17.65 -0.47 8.50
N LYS A 42 17.19 -0.79 9.71
CA LYS A 42 17.16 -2.18 10.21
C LYS A 42 16.28 -3.08 9.36
N PHE A 43 15.10 -2.59 8.95
CA PHE A 43 14.25 -3.32 8.03
C PHE A 43 14.94 -3.63 6.69
N LYS A 44 15.69 -2.67 6.12
CA LYS A 44 16.47 -2.89 4.90
C LYS A 44 17.56 -3.96 5.06
N GLU A 45 18.10 -4.16 6.27
CA GLU A 45 19.03 -5.25 6.54
C GLU A 45 18.34 -6.61 6.39
N TYR A 46 17.10 -6.76 6.88
CA TYR A 46 16.31 -7.98 6.70
C TYR A 46 15.82 -8.17 5.26
N VAL A 47 15.49 -7.10 4.54
CA VAL A 47 15.21 -7.15 3.09
C VAL A 47 16.40 -7.76 2.33
N LYS A 48 17.62 -7.31 2.66
CA LYS A 48 18.86 -7.84 2.07
C LYS A 48 19.10 -9.28 2.48
N TYR A 49 18.86 -9.62 3.74
CA TYR A 49 19.02 -10.98 4.28
C TYR A 49 18.10 -11.98 3.58
N GLU A 50 16.83 -11.63 3.41
CA GLU A 50 15.81 -12.44 2.71
C GLU A 50 15.99 -12.44 1.17
N LYS A 51 16.99 -11.72 0.64
CA LYS A 51 17.31 -11.59 -0.79
C LYS A 51 16.14 -11.07 -1.62
N ILE A 52 15.34 -10.17 -1.04
CA ILE A 52 14.22 -9.53 -1.73
C ILE A 52 14.76 -8.41 -2.63
N ASP A 53 14.26 -8.33 -3.86
CA ASP A 53 14.62 -7.28 -4.82
C ASP A 53 14.11 -5.92 -4.33
N GLY A 54 14.95 -5.17 -3.62
CA GLY A 54 14.61 -3.93 -2.93
C GLY A 54 14.41 -2.69 -3.83
N LYS A 55 14.02 -2.87 -5.10
CA LYS A 55 13.89 -1.78 -6.08
C LYS A 55 12.78 -0.79 -5.74
N SER A 56 11.71 -1.25 -5.09
CA SER A 56 10.53 -0.43 -4.78
C SER A 56 10.54 0.01 -3.32
N SER A 57 10.56 1.31 -3.03
CA SER A 57 10.51 1.79 -1.64
C SER A 57 9.11 1.61 -1.04
N LEU A 58 9.03 1.21 0.24
CA LEU A 58 7.77 1.19 0.97
C LEU A 58 7.13 2.59 0.98
N CYS A 59 5.85 2.69 0.64
CA CYS A 59 5.05 3.90 0.72
C CYS A 59 3.88 3.70 1.69
N LEU A 60 3.52 4.75 2.44
CA LEU A 60 2.31 4.77 3.25
C LEU A 60 1.16 5.33 2.38
N ASP A 61 -0.01 4.74 2.49
CA ASP A 61 -1.19 5.20 1.77
C ASP A 61 -1.79 6.48 2.37
N VAL A 62 -2.65 7.12 1.58
CA VAL A 62 -3.64 8.10 2.02
C VAL A 62 -4.98 7.36 2.08
N SER A 63 -5.51 7.15 3.28
CA SER A 63 -6.68 6.27 3.51
C SER A 63 -7.94 6.64 2.73
N THR A 64 -8.06 7.89 2.26
CA THR A 64 -9.17 8.37 1.44
C THR A 64 -8.97 8.16 -0.07
N ARG A 65 -7.79 7.68 -0.51
CA ARG A 65 -7.40 7.55 -1.92
C ARG A 65 -6.99 6.12 -2.24
N TRP A 66 -7.89 5.37 -2.84
CA TRP A 66 -7.66 3.96 -3.18
C TRP A 66 -6.42 3.72 -4.06
N ASN A 67 -6.06 4.66 -4.94
CA ASN A 67 -4.83 4.59 -5.75
C ASN A 67 -3.58 4.45 -4.87
N SER A 68 -3.51 5.22 -3.79
CA SER A 68 -2.40 5.18 -2.85
C SER A 68 -2.44 3.90 -2.00
N THR A 69 -3.63 3.41 -1.64
CA THR A 69 -3.83 2.12 -0.98
C THR A 69 -3.32 0.99 -1.86
N TYR A 70 -3.69 0.98 -3.14
CA TYR A 70 -3.19 0.02 -4.12
C TYR A 70 -1.66 0.02 -4.18
N LEU A 71 -1.03 1.19 -4.35
CA LEU A 71 0.43 1.30 -4.41
C LEU A 71 1.12 0.78 -3.14
N MET A 72 0.55 1.08 -1.96
CA MET A 72 1.04 0.56 -0.68
C MET A 72 0.93 -0.97 -0.65
N LEU A 73 -0.24 -1.54 -0.94
CA LEU A 73 -0.45 -2.99 -0.90
C LEU A 73 0.44 -3.70 -1.92
N ASN A 74 0.47 -3.21 -3.16
CA ASN A 74 1.23 -3.79 -4.26
C ASN A 74 2.75 -3.78 -4.00
N THR A 75 3.24 -2.76 -3.31
CA THR A 75 4.66 -2.68 -2.93
C THR A 75 4.95 -3.53 -1.70
N THR A 76 4.15 -3.37 -0.65
CA THR A 76 4.39 -3.98 0.66
C THR A 76 4.29 -5.50 0.62
N GLN A 77 3.41 -6.08 -0.20
CA GLN A 77 3.28 -7.53 -0.35
C GLN A 77 4.61 -8.22 -0.74
N LYS A 78 5.49 -7.52 -1.48
CA LYS A 78 6.79 -8.05 -1.91
C LYS A 78 7.77 -8.22 -0.74
N TYR A 79 7.47 -7.59 0.38
CA TYR A 79 8.30 -7.54 1.57
C TYR A 79 7.74 -8.36 2.74
N GLU A 80 6.68 -9.17 2.54
CA GLU A 80 6.08 -10.02 3.58
C GLU A 80 7.13 -10.79 4.39
N ARG A 81 8.03 -11.52 3.72
CA ARG A 81 9.11 -12.28 4.38
C ARG A 81 10.06 -11.42 5.21
N ALA A 82 10.30 -10.17 4.80
CA ALA A 82 11.11 -9.24 5.58
C ALA A 82 10.36 -8.76 6.83
N PHE A 83 9.04 -8.57 6.75
CA PHE A 83 8.22 -8.25 7.93
C PHE A 83 8.13 -9.43 8.90
N GLU A 84 7.96 -10.66 8.41
CA GLU A 84 8.01 -11.87 9.24
C GLU A 84 9.36 -11.99 9.97
N ARG A 85 10.47 -11.75 9.24
CA ARG A 85 11.80 -11.73 9.86
C ARG A 85 11.94 -10.61 10.89
N TYR A 86 11.46 -9.41 10.57
CA TYR A 86 11.50 -8.25 11.47
C TYR A 86 10.75 -8.57 12.76
N GLU A 87 9.58 -9.18 12.68
CA GLU A 87 8.79 -9.59 13.84
C GLU A 87 9.52 -10.62 14.72
N LEU A 88 10.21 -11.58 14.12
CA LEU A 88 10.97 -12.58 14.87
C LEU A 88 12.18 -11.99 15.60
N GLN A 89 12.78 -10.92 15.08
CA GLN A 89 14.03 -10.35 15.59
C GLN A 89 13.84 -9.09 16.45
N GLU A 90 12.70 -8.41 16.32
CA GLU A 90 12.40 -7.14 17.01
C GLU A 90 11.24 -7.29 17.99
N PRO A 91 11.48 -7.62 19.28
CA PRO A 91 10.41 -7.81 20.26
C PRO A 91 9.48 -6.59 20.42
N MET A 92 10.01 -5.38 20.27
CA MET A 92 9.25 -4.13 20.35
C MET A 92 8.28 -3.94 19.18
N PHE A 93 8.49 -4.63 18.05
CA PHE A 93 7.62 -4.51 16.89
C PHE A 93 6.19 -4.94 17.21
N ARG A 94 6.03 -6.14 17.75
CA ARG A 94 4.71 -6.66 18.14
C ARG A 94 4.13 -5.90 19.33
N LEU A 95 4.97 -5.52 20.30
CA LEU A 95 4.53 -4.80 21.50
C LEU A 95 3.92 -3.43 21.16
N GLU A 96 4.59 -2.64 20.30
CA GLU A 96 4.13 -1.31 19.93
C GLU A 96 2.93 -1.33 18.97
N LEU A 97 2.76 -2.40 18.19
CA LEU A 97 1.59 -2.56 17.30
C LEU A 97 0.32 -2.98 18.06
N GLY A 98 0.46 -3.65 19.21
CA GLY A 98 -0.64 -3.97 20.13
C GLY A 98 -1.75 -4.80 19.48
N GLU A 99 -3.01 -4.51 19.84
CA GLU A 99 -4.19 -5.21 19.33
C GLU A 99 -4.39 -5.07 17.81
N ASN A 100 -3.90 -3.97 17.23
CA ASN A 100 -3.93 -3.76 15.78
C ASN A 100 -2.88 -4.59 15.04
N GLY A 101 -2.06 -5.36 15.76
CA GLY A 101 -1.36 -6.55 15.30
C GLY A 101 -0.30 -6.40 14.22
N VAL A 102 0.44 -7.49 14.03
CA VAL A 102 1.25 -7.75 12.83
C VAL A 102 0.38 -8.57 11.88
N PRO A 103 0.38 -8.29 10.56
CA PRO A 103 -0.37 -9.07 9.59
C PRO A 103 0.10 -10.53 9.60
N HIS A 104 -0.85 -11.45 9.72
CA HIS A 104 -0.62 -12.89 9.55
C HIS A 104 -0.94 -13.32 8.12
N PHE A 105 -0.73 -14.61 7.82
CA PHE A 105 -0.89 -15.20 6.49
C PHE A 105 -2.20 -14.79 5.77
N HIS A 106 -3.32 -14.81 6.49
CA HIS A 106 -4.62 -14.44 5.95
C HIS A 106 -4.70 -12.96 5.57
N ASP A 107 -4.18 -12.05 6.42
CA ASP A 107 -4.19 -10.62 6.12
C ASP A 107 -3.39 -10.33 4.84
N TRP A 108 -2.23 -10.97 4.67
CA TRP A 108 -1.43 -10.88 3.45
C TRP A 108 -2.16 -11.44 2.23
N PHE A 109 -2.85 -12.58 2.39
CA PHE A 109 -3.65 -13.18 1.33
C PHE A 109 -4.79 -12.27 0.87
N GLU A 110 -5.54 -11.67 1.79
CA GLU A 110 -6.61 -10.72 1.46
C GLU A 110 -6.05 -9.46 0.78
N CYS A 111 -4.96 -8.91 1.31
CA CYS A 111 -4.30 -7.74 0.74
C CYS A 111 -3.79 -8.00 -0.69
N ARG A 112 -3.29 -9.21 -0.97
CA ARG A 112 -2.88 -9.61 -2.33
C ARG A 112 -4.05 -9.67 -3.30
N LYS A 113 -5.14 -10.33 -2.91
CA LYS A 113 -6.37 -10.37 -3.72
C LYS A 113 -6.93 -8.98 -3.98
N MET A 114 -6.92 -8.13 -2.96
CA MET A 114 -7.33 -6.74 -3.10
C MET A 114 -6.40 -5.98 -4.05
N ALA A 115 -5.08 -6.10 -3.89
CA ALA A 115 -4.12 -5.44 -4.80
C ALA A 115 -4.29 -5.88 -6.26
N GLU A 116 -4.54 -7.17 -6.50
CA GLU A 116 -4.83 -7.72 -7.83
C GLU A 116 -6.13 -7.15 -8.40
N MET A 117 -7.20 -7.09 -7.62
CA MET A 117 -8.45 -6.46 -8.08
C MET A 117 -8.23 -4.97 -8.41
N LEU A 118 -7.53 -4.23 -7.54
CA LEU A 118 -7.27 -2.80 -7.71
C LEU A 118 -6.34 -2.49 -8.88
N SER A 119 -5.44 -3.40 -9.29
CA SER A 119 -4.53 -3.16 -10.40
C SER A 119 -5.28 -2.91 -11.71
N HIS A 120 -6.38 -3.63 -11.94
CA HIS A 120 -7.23 -3.45 -13.12
C HIS A 120 -7.81 -2.03 -13.19
N PHE A 121 -8.34 -1.53 -12.07
CA PHE A 121 -8.86 -0.16 -11.99
C PHE A 121 -7.75 0.89 -12.10
N TYR A 122 -6.58 0.61 -11.54
CA TYR A 122 -5.43 1.50 -11.59
C TYR A 122 -4.92 1.67 -13.02
N GLU A 123 -4.77 0.57 -13.77
CA GLU A 123 -4.37 0.58 -15.17
C GLU A 123 -5.39 1.31 -16.05
N LEU A 124 -6.69 1.08 -15.85
CA LEU A 124 -7.75 1.82 -16.53
C LEU A 124 -7.67 3.32 -16.25
N THR A 125 -7.41 3.70 -14.99
CA THR A 125 -7.27 5.10 -14.60
C THR A 125 -6.07 5.75 -15.27
N LEU A 126 -4.93 5.05 -15.35
CA LEU A 126 -3.73 5.50 -16.08
C LEU A 126 -3.95 5.62 -17.58
N HIS A 127 -4.70 4.69 -18.17
CA HIS A 127 -5.01 4.74 -19.60
C HIS A 127 -5.91 5.94 -19.93
N ILE A 128 -6.95 6.17 -19.12
CA ILE A 128 -7.87 7.29 -19.30
C ILE A 128 -7.12 8.63 -19.10
N SER A 129 -6.29 8.76 -18.07
CA SER A 129 -5.49 9.98 -17.86
C SER A 129 -4.43 10.19 -18.94
N GLY A 130 -3.77 9.14 -19.41
CA GLY A 130 -2.78 9.23 -20.50
C GLY A 130 -3.38 9.57 -21.87
N SER A 131 -4.63 9.16 -22.11
CA SER A 131 -5.32 9.39 -23.39
C SER A 131 -5.92 10.80 -23.55
N TRP A 132 -6.12 11.53 -22.44
CA TRP A 132 -6.81 12.83 -22.44
C TRP A 132 -5.90 14.06 -22.26
N PHE A 133 -4.61 13.89 -21.98
CA PHE A 133 -3.72 15.03 -21.67
C PHE A 133 -2.40 15.00 -22.49
N PRO A 134 -2.08 16.06 -23.26
CA PRO A 134 -0.71 16.31 -23.70
C PRO A 134 0.20 16.42 -22.47
N LYS A 135 1.40 15.82 -22.53
CA LYS A 135 2.39 15.60 -21.45
C LYS A 135 2.83 16.83 -20.63
N ALA A 136 2.27 18.02 -20.84
CA ALA A 136 2.69 19.28 -20.25
C ALA A 136 1.87 19.74 -19.02
N ILE A 137 0.81 19.03 -18.62
CA ILE A 137 -0.09 19.47 -17.52
C ILE A 137 -0.34 18.37 -16.47
N ALA A 138 0.60 17.43 -16.30
CA ALA A 138 0.49 16.35 -15.33
C ALA A 138 0.33 16.85 -13.87
N SER A 139 0.88 18.02 -13.55
CA SER A 139 0.84 18.59 -12.20
C SER A 139 -0.55 19.01 -11.73
N SER A 140 -1.48 19.36 -12.63
CA SER A 140 -2.81 19.86 -12.23
C SER A 140 -3.84 18.74 -12.02
N PHE A 141 -3.59 17.53 -12.53
CA PHE A 141 -4.45 16.36 -12.32
C PHE A 141 -4.00 15.51 -11.12
N GLU A 142 -2.73 15.62 -10.74
CA GLU A 142 -2.20 15.14 -9.46
C GLU A 142 -2.92 15.79 -8.28
N ASP A 143 -3.38 17.04 -8.37
CA ASP A 143 -4.17 17.69 -7.31
C ASP A 143 -5.61 17.12 -7.21
N VAL A 144 -6.20 16.70 -8.33
CA VAL A 144 -7.55 16.09 -8.36
C VAL A 144 -7.52 14.64 -7.84
N LEU A 145 -6.42 13.93 -8.08
CA LEU A 145 -6.15 12.59 -7.53
C LEU A 145 -5.39 12.60 -6.21
N GLY A 146 -4.95 13.79 -5.78
CA GLY A 146 -4.17 14.10 -4.59
C GLY A 146 -2.86 13.32 -4.43
N PHE A 147 -1.94 13.54 -5.36
CA PHE A 147 -0.51 13.21 -5.25
C PHE A 147 0.35 14.41 -4.77
N GLY A 148 -0.27 15.41 -4.13
CA GLY A 148 0.41 16.42 -3.31
C GLY A 148 0.45 16.05 -1.84
#